data_AF-A0A7S3N9Q9-F1
#
_entry.id   AF-A0A7S3N9Q9-F1
#
_cell.length_a   1.000
_cell.length_b   1.000
_cell.length_c   1.000
_cell.angle_alpha   90.00
_cell.angle_beta   90.00
_cell.angle_gamma   90.00
#
_symmetry.space_group_name_H-M   'P 1'
#
loop_
_entity.id
_entity.type
_entity.pdbx_description
1 polymer ?
#
loop_
_entity_poly.entity_id
_entity_poly.type
_entity_poly.pdbx_seq_one_letter_code
_entity_poly.pdbx_strand_id
1 'polypeptide(L)'
;WRNFTYRMTGDHYYMFEFCYYGNVMIYTFIFLFPESRHLYYASFGFAVGPIGWALALVGCKFVLHSIDSLTSVFIHYTPMLLMWNLHWKTQYSKSRTWWLYDAKNDVFSLEFLKNYYFA
;
A
#
# COMPACT_ATOMS: atom_id res chain seq x y z
N TRP A 1 9.01 19.96 -6.65
CA TRP A 1 8.98 20.56 -8.00
C TRP A 1 7.68 20.22 -8.74
N ARG A 2 7.17 18.97 -8.75
CA ARG A 2 5.83 18.61 -9.28
C ARG A 2 4.64 19.44 -8.75
N ASN A 3 4.50 19.57 -7.42
CA ASN A 3 3.39 20.33 -6.81
C ASN A 3 3.37 21.81 -7.21
N PHE A 4 4.55 22.38 -7.52
CA PHE A 4 4.68 23.79 -7.90
C PHE A 4 4.33 23.99 -9.39
N THR A 5 4.79 23.09 -10.26
CA THR A 5 4.50 23.15 -11.70
C THR A 5 3.02 22.84 -12.00
N TYR A 6 2.42 21.83 -11.34
CA TYR A 6 1.00 21.47 -11.50
C TYR A 6 0.01 22.51 -10.95
N ARG A 7 0.44 23.28 -9.95
CA ARG A 7 -0.36 24.40 -9.41
C ARG A 7 -0.40 25.58 -10.39
N MET A 8 0.63 25.75 -11.22
CA MET A 8 0.68 26.79 -12.26
C MET A 8 -0.12 26.41 -13.53
N THR A 9 -0.24 25.13 -13.86
CA THR A 9 -1.00 24.65 -15.03
C THR A 9 -2.49 24.34 -14.77
N GLY A 10 -2.96 24.48 -13.53
CA GLY A 10 -4.38 24.23 -13.20
C GLY A 10 -4.73 22.77 -12.90
N ASP A 11 -3.81 21.84 -13.15
CA ASP A 11 -4.04 20.39 -13.01
C ASP A 11 -3.79 19.85 -11.59
N HIS A 12 -3.86 20.68 -10.55
CA HIS A 12 -3.56 20.26 -9.17
C HIS A 12 -4.52 19.18 -8.65
N TYR A 13 -5.70 19.03 -9.24
CA TYR A 13 -6.63 17.93 -8.98
C TYR A 13 -6.19 16.60 -9.62
N TYR A 14 -5.28 16.62 -10.60
CA TYR A 14 -4.68 15.43 -11.21
C TYR A 14 -3.76 14.67 -10.23
N MET A 15 -3.33 15.30 -9.11
CA MET A 15 -2.58 14.61 -8.05
C MET A 15 -3.48 14.01 -6.95
N PHE A 16 -4.80 14.25 -6.96
CA PHE A 16 -5.77 13.57 -6.09
C PHE A 16 -6.24 12.24 -6.72
N GLU A 17 -5.30 11.49 -7.30
CA GLU A 17 -5.59 10.14 -7.75
C GLU A 17 -5.87 9.23 -6.55
N PHE A 18 -6.78 8.28 -6.75
CA PHE A 18 -7.21 7.29 -5.76
C PHE A 18 -6.06 6.55 -5.07
N CYS A 19 -4.91 6.45 -5.75
CA CYS A 19 -3.70 5.81 -5.23
C CYS A 19 -3.11 6.54 -4.01
N TYR A 20 -3.15 7.87 -3.91
CA TYR A 20 -2.66 8.58 -2.72
C TYR A 20 -3.53 8.29 -1.50
N TYR A 21 -4.85 8.27 -1.70
CA TYR A 21 -5.80 7.92 -0.64
C TYR A 21 -5.60 6.48 -0.14
N GLY A 22 -5.47 5.52 -1.07
CA GLY A 22 -5.23 4.13 -0.69
C GLY A 22 -3.87 3.91 -0.02
N ASN A 23 -2.81 4.63 -0.44
CA ASN A 23 -1.53 4.60 0.23
C ASN A 23 -1.64 5.12 1.69
N VAL A 24 -2.37 6.23 1.91
CA VAL A 24 -2.60 6.75 3.28
C VAL A 24 -3.37 5.75 4.13
N MET A 25 -4.38 5.07 3.59
CA MET A 25 -5.10 4.00 4.32
C MET A 25 -4.17 2.85 4.74
N ILE A 26 -3.29 2.41 3.84
CA ILE A 26 -2.33 1.34 4.12
C ILE A 26 -1.31 1.77 5.18
N TYR A 27 -0.78 2.99 5.11
CA TYR A 27 0.10 3.51 6.15
C TYR A 27 -0.62 3.64 7.49
N THR A 28 -1.88 4.06 7.50
CA THR A 28 -2.71 4.14 8.71
C THR A 28 -2.91 2.76 9.33
N PHE A 29 -3.17 1.74 8.52
CA PHE A 29 -3.25 0.35 8.98
C PHE A 29 -1.94 -0.10 9.63
N ILE A 30 -0.81 0.16 8.98
CA ILE A 30 0.49 -0.34 9.43
C ILE A 30 0.96 0.35 10.71
N PHE A 31 0.80 1.66 10.81
CA PHE A 31 1.39 2.45 11.89
C PHE A 31 0.45 2.69 13.07
N LEU A 32 -0.87 2.79 12.84
CA LEU A 32 -1.81 3.23 13.88
C LEU A 32 -2.75 2.11 14.35
N PHE A 33 -3.29 1.30 13.44
CA PHE A 33 -4.32 0.30 13.78
C PHE A 33 -4.09 -1.06 13.12
N PRO A 34 -2.98 -1.75 13.47
CA PRO A 34 -2.62 -3.02 12.85
C PRO A 34 -3.55 -4.18 13.23
N GLU A 35 -4.25 -4.07 14.36
CA GLU A 35 -5.18 -5.09 14.86
C GLU A 35 -6.56 -5.05 14.16
N SER A 36 -6.85 -3.97 13.43
CA SER A 36 -8.19 -3.75 12.85
C SER A 36 -8.41 -4.57 11.58
N ARG A 37 -9.25 -5.61 11.69
CA ARG A 37 -9.64 -6.46 10.54
C ARG A 37 -10.29 -5.71 9.40
N HIS A 38 -11.19 -4.79 9.72
CA HIS A 38 -11.91 -4.03 8.71
C HIS A 38 -10.96 -3.16 7.89
N LEU A 39 -9.98 -2.56 8.57
CA LEU A 39 -8.98 -1.71 7.92
C LEU A 39 -8.00 -2.54 7.08
N TYR A 40 -7.66 -3.75 7.52
CA TYR A 40 -6.89 -4.71 6.72
C TYR A 40 -7.60 -5.05 5.41
N TYR A 41 -8.86 -5.50 5.46
CA TYR A 41 -9.57 -5.94 4.25
C TYR A 41 -9.84 -4.79 3.28
N ALA A 42 -10.18 -3.61 3.80
CA ALA A 42 -10.32 -2.40 3.00
C ALA A 42 -9.00 -2.04 2.30
N SER A 43 -7.90 -1.99 3.05
CA SER A 43 -6.56 -1.69 2.52
C SER A 43 -6.09 -2.73 1.50
N PHE A 44 -6.33 -4.02 1.75
CA PHE A 44 -5.97 -5.10 0.83
C PHE A 44 -6.79 -5.05 -0.46
N GLY A 45 -8.10 -4.81 -0.34
CA GLY A 45 -9.00 -4.64 -1.48
C GLY A 45 -8.61 -3.43 -2.34
N PHE A 46 -8.23 -2.31 -1.72
CA PHE A 46 -7.76 -1.14 -2.45
C PHE A 46 -6.41 -1.34 -3.13
N ALA A 47 -5.47 -2.01 -2.45
CA ALA A 47 -4.12 -2.29 -2.98
C ALA A 47 -4.14 -3.23 -4.18
N VAL A 48 -4.85 -4.36 -4.08
CA VAL A 48 -4.91 -5.38 -5.15
C VAL A 48 -5.97 -5.06 -6.20
N GLY A 49 -7.03 -4.36 -5.81
CA GLY A 49 -8.11 -3.94 -6.70
C GLY A 49 -7.73 -2.69 -7.49
N PRO A 50 -8.35 -1.53 -7.24
CA PRO A 50 -8.21 -0.34 -8.08
C PRO A 50 -6.75 0.12 -8.28
N ILE A 51 -5.88 0.03 -7.27
CA ILE A 51 -4.48 0.49 -7.39
C ILE A 51 -3.66 -0.49 -8.25
N GLY A 52 -3.76 -1.79 -7.99
CA GLY A 52 -3.06 -2.81 -8.78
C GLY A 52 -3.57 -2.91 -10.22
N TRP A 53 -4.89 -2.81 -10.42
CA TRP A 53 -5.49 -2.81 -11.75
C TRP A 53 -5.20 -1.52 -12.52
N ALA A 54 -5.11 -0.35 -11.86
CA ALA A 54 -4.71 0.88 -12.53
C ALA A 54 -3.31 0.76 -13.13
N LEU A 55 -2.37 0.09 -12.44
CA LEU A 55 -1.05 -0.18 -12.98
C LEU A 55 -1.10 -1.07 -14.23
N ALA A 56 -1.93 -2.12 -14.22
CA ALA A 56 -2.07 -3.06 -15.33
C ALA A 56 -2.78 -2.42 -16.54
N LEU A 57 -3.78 -1.59 -16.32
CA LEU A 57 -4.61 -0.98 -17.37
C LEU A 57 -3.99 0.30 -17.95
N VAL A 58 -3.39 1.14 -17.11
CA VAL A 58 -2.84 2.45 -17.53
C VAL A 58 -1.37 2.32 -17.95
N GLY A 59 -0.69 1.24 -17.55
CA GLY A 59 0.67 0.94 -17.98
C GLY A 59 1.66 2.03 -17.57
N CYS A 60 2.13 2.00 -16.33
CA CYS A 60 3.17 2.95 -15.92
C CYS A 60 4.46 2.69 -16.70
N LYS A 61 4.86 3.64 -17.55
CA LYS A 61 6.08 3.55 -18.36
C LYS A 61 7.30 3.65 -17.46
N PHE A 62 8.02 2.56 -17.29
CA PHE A 62 9.26 2.52 -16.53
C PHE A 62 10.41 3.18 -17.34
N VAL A 63 10.55 4.50 -17.20
CA VAL A 63 11.61 5.28 -17.84
C VAL A 63 12.61 5.73 -16.78
N LEU A 64 13.76 5.05 -16.71
CA LEU A 64 14.79 5.30 -15.69
C LEU A 64 15.40 6.71 -15.73
N HIS A 65 15.32 7.39 -16.87
CA HIS A 65 15.81 8.77 -17.03
C HIS A 65 14.81 9.83 -16.54
N SER A 66 13.60 9.44 -16.13
CA SER A 66 12.56 10.34 -15.62
C SER A 66 12.17 9.97 -14.20
N ILE A 67 12.54 10.83 -13.25
CA ILE A 67 12.17 10.70 -11.83
C ILE A 67 10.64 10.73 -11.67
N ASP A 68 9.93 11.48 -12.50
CA ASP A 68 8.46 11.61 -12.43
C ASP A 68 7.73 10.33 -12.84
N SER A 69 8.27 9.61 -13.84
CA SER A 69 7.73 8.30 -14.25
C SER A 69 8.07 7.22 -13.23
N LEU A 70 9.29 7.25 -12.67
CA LEU A 70 9.72 6.30 -11.65
C LEU A 70 8.90 6.44 -10.36
N THR A 71 8.70 7.67 -9.88
CA THR A 71 7.88 7.94 -8.68
C THR A 71 6.43 7.50 -8.86
N SER A 72 5.86 7.68 -10.06
CA SER A 72 4.52 7.18 -10.37
C SER A 72 4.44 5.65 -10.28
N VAL A 73 5.39 4.92 -10.88
CA VAL A 73 5.45 3.45 -10.76
C VAL A 73 5.57 3.02 -9.29
N PHE A 74 6.44 3.67 -8.52
CA PHE A 74 6.67 3.33 -7.11
C PHE A 74 5.40 3.49 -6.27
N ILE A 75 4.68 4.61 -6.39
CA ILE A 75 3.47 4.88 -5.59
C ILE A 75 2.36 3.84 -5.86
N HIS A 76 2.32 3.26 -7.07
CA HIS A 76 1.35 2.22 -7.41
C HIS A 76 1.84 0.81 -7.06
N TYR A 77 3.14 0.53 -7.19
CA TYR A 77 3.69 -0.81 -7.00
C TYR A 77 3.94 -1.16 -5.53
N THR A 78 4.43 -0.21 -4.74
CA THR A 78 4.73 -0.37 -3.31
C THR A 78 3.54 -0.86 -2.49
N PRO A 79 2.35 -0.22 -2.53
CA PRO A 79 1.20 -0.65 -1.71
C PRO A 79 0.71 -2.06 -2.09
N MET A 80 0.73 -2.40 -3.38
CA MET A 80 0.33 -3.71 -3.88
C MET A 80 1.26 -4.80 -3.37
N LEU A 81 2.57 -4.63 -3.52
CA LEU A 81 3.56 -5.60 -3.04
C LEU A 81 3.49 -5.79 -1.53
N LEU A 82 3.37 -4.69 -0.78
CA LEU A 82 3.30 -4.69 0.68
C LEU A 82 2.11 -5.51 1.18
N MET A 83 0.91 -5.17 0.72
CA MET A 83 -0.33 -5.86 1.14
C MET A 83 -0.39 -7.31 0.62
N TRP A 84 0.18 -7.60 -0.55
CA TRP A 84 0.27 -8.96 -1.09
C TRP A 84 1.14 -9.86 -0.21
N ASN A 85 2.37 -9.42 0.09
CA ASN A 85 3.28 -10.18 0.97
C ASN A 85 2.67 -10.41 2.35
N LEU A 86 2.09 -9.34 2.91
CA LEU A 86 1.38 -9.37 4.17
C LEU A 86 0.28 -10.44 4.18
N HIS A 87 -0.57 -10.48 3.15
CA HIS A 87 -1.68 -11.44 3.06
C HIS A 87 -1.22 -12.91 3.05
N TRP A 88 -0.21 -13.22 2.23
CA TRP A 88 0.25 -14.60 2.08
C TRP A 88 1.04 -15.10 3.29
N LYS A 89 1.77 -14.22 3.97
CA LYS A 89 2.61 -14.58 5.12
C LYS A 89 1.82 -14.66 6.43
N THR A 90 0.87 -13.75 6.63
CA THR A 90 0.09 -13.69 7.89
C THR A 90 -1.18 -14.55 7.85
N GLN A 91 -1.62 -15.01 6.68
CA GLN A 91 -2.90 -15.70 6.47
C GLN A 91 -4.10 -15.05 7.20
N TYR A 92 -4.05 -13.74 7.40
CA TYR A 92 -5.05 -12.95 8.10
C TYR A 92 -6.49 -13.19 7.56
N SER A 93 -6.59 -13.58 6.30
CA SER A 93 -7.85 -13.86 5.61
C SER A 93 -8.47 -15.25 5.85
N LYS A 94 -7.74 -16.25 6.35
CA LYS A 94 -8.18 -17.66 6.27
C LYS A 94 -8.74 -18.26 7.58
N SER A 95 -8.63 -17.58 8.70
CA SER A 95 -8.99 -18.16 10.00
C SER A 95 -10.19 -17.45 10.65
N ARG A 96 -11.23 -18.21 11.00
CA ARG A 96 -12.34 -17.74 11.85
C ARG A 96 -11.90 -17.59 13.32
N THR A 97 -10.69 -18.04 13.67
CA THR A 97 -10.08 -18.12 15.02
C THR A 97 -8.63 -17.62 15.03
N TRP A 98 -8.34 -16.51 14.34
CA TRP A 98 -7.00 -15.96 14.12
C TRP A 98 -6.34 -15.39 15.38
N TRP A 99 -7.13 -14.91 16.35
CA TRP A 99 -6.65 -14.43 17.66
C TRP A 99 -5.91 -15.51 18.48
N LEU A 100 -6.10 -16.80 18.17
CA LEU A 100 -5.38 -17.90 18.84
C LEU A 100 -4.00 -18.17 18.23
N TYR A 101 -3.74 -17.72 17.00
CA TYR A 101 -2.44 -17.82 16.33
C TYR A 101 -1.61 -16.53 16.52
N ASP A 102 -2.29 -15.39 16.59
CA ASP A 102 -1.75 -14.02 16.66
C ASP A 102 -1.29 -13.62 18.08
N ALA A 103 -1.88 -14.18 19.14
CA ALA A 103 -1.49 -13.85 20.53
C ALA A 103 -0.15 -14.48 20.99
N LYS A 104 0.42 -15.43 20.23
CA LYS A 104 1.67 -16.13 20.59
C LYS A 104 2.83 -15.91 19.62
N ASN A 105 2.57 -15.48 18.39
CA ASN A 105 3.59 -15.23 17.38
C ASN A 105 3.36 -13.83 16.82
N ASP A 106 3.93 -12.84 17.50
CA ASP A 106 4.08 -11.45 17.08
C ASP A 106 2.86 -10.81 16.39
N VAL A 107 2.04 -10.15 17.22
CA VAL A 107 1.15 -9.06 16.80
C VAL A 107 1.87 -8.24 15.74
N PHE A 108 1.15 -7.80 14.68
CA PHE A 108 1.71 -6.95 13.62
C PHE A 108 2.25 -5.63 14.20
N SER A 109 3.45 -5.74 14.75
CA SER A 109 4.17 -4.75 15.52
C SER A 109 5.30 -4.22 14.65
N LEU A 110 5.80 -3.04 14.99
CA LEU A 110 6.95 -2.48 14.30
C LEU A 110 8.18 -3.41 14.40
N GLU A 111 8.25 -4.27 15.40
CA GLU A 111 9.29 -5.29 15.55
C GLU A 111 9.14 -6.44 14.56
N PHE A 112 7.92 -6.95 14.35
CA PHE A 112 7.63 -7.92 13.28
C PHE A 112 8.06 -7.36 11.92
N LEU A 113 7.70 -6.11 11.63
CA LEU A 113 8.07 -5.45 10.38
C LEU A 113 9.58 -5.25 10.24
N LYS A 114 10.27 -4.85 11.33
CA LYS A 114 11.73 -4.73 11.33
C LYS A 114 12.40 -6.07 11.04
N ASN A 115 11.97 -7.13 11.72
CA ASN A 115 12.50 -8.48 11.50
C ASN A 115 12.16 -9.02 10.10
N TYR A 116 11.07 -8.59 9.49
CA TYR A 116 10.67 -9.05 8.16
C TYR A 116 11.44 -8.38 7.02
N TYR A 117 11.74 -7.08 7.14
CA TYR A 117 12.39 -6.31 6.06
C TYR A 117 13.92 -6.23 6.18
N PHE A 118 14.48 -6.46 7.36
CA PHE A 118 15.92 -6.29 7.63
C PHE A 118 16.61 -7.55 8.16
N ALA A 119 15.97 -8.72 8.13
CA ALA A 119 16.60 -10.01 8.43
C ALA A 119 17.09 -10.75 7.17
#